data_AF-W2MKI3-F1
#
_entry.id   AF-W2MKI3-F1
#
_cell.length_a   1.000
_cell.length_b   1.000
_cell.length_c   1.000
_cell.angle_alpha   90.00
_cell.angle_beta   90.00
_cell.angle_gamma   90.00
#
_symmetry.space_group_name_H-M   'P 1'
#
loop_
_entity.id
_entity.type
_entity.pdbx_description
1 polymer ?
#
loop_
_entity_poly.entity_id
_entity_poly.type
_entity_poly.pdbx_seq_one_letter_code
_entity_poly.pdbx_strand_id
1 'polypeptide(L)'
;RKLFTTSPKLKIRHLKKHLAALLKLDKYDNIYIVLPVVNYTLSGLSESAKARESTDAAMRQDLLCDQELEDFMTLKDIYEQYGMGTAWELRLLYHFSQSTIVDGVVRLVG
;
A
#
# COMPACT_ATOMS: atom_id res chain seq x y z
N ARG A 1 8.48 -2.95 -13.45
CA ARG A 1 7.06 -3.02 -13.02
C ARG A 1 6.50 -4.36 -13.47
N LYS A 2 5.83 -5.13 -12.59
CA LYS A 2 5.09 -6.35 -12.95
C LYS A 2 3.63 -6.14 -12.57
N LEU A 3 2.71 -6.49 -13.47
CA LEU A 3 1.28 -6.46 -13.22
C LEU A 3 0.84 -7.84 -12.72
N PHE A 4 -0.02 -7.88 -11.70
CA PHE A 4 -0.54 -9.12 -11.12
C PHE A 4 -2.05 -9.02 -11.00
N THR A 5 -2.75 -10.03 -11.52
CA THR A 5 -4.19 -10.21 -11.29
C THR A 5 -4.36 -11.27 -10.22
N THR A 6 -5.10 -10.96 -9.17
CA THR A 6 -5.31 -11.89 -8.06
C THR A 6 -6.64 -11.63 -7.36
N SER A 7 -7.02 -12.52 -6.45
CA SER A 7 -8.25 -12.38 -5.66
C SER A 7 -8.15 -11.20 -4.69
N PRO A 8 -9.19 -10.36 -4.55
CA PRO A 8 -9.21 -9.28 -3.57
C PRO A 8 -9.21 -9.79 -2.13
N LYS A 9 -9.55 -11.06 -1.90
CA LYS A 9 -9.49 -11.71 -0.57
C LYS A 9 -8.06 -12.10 -0.16
N LEU A 10 -7.09 -11.92 -1.06
CA LEU A 10 -5.71 -12.28 -0.79
C LEU A 10 -5.10 -11.32 0.24
N LYS A 11 -4.39 -11.88 1.22
CA LYS A 11 -3.71 -11.14 2.29
C LYS A 11 -2.29 -10.76 1.92
N ILE A 12 -1.77 -9.71 2.53
CA ILE A 12 -0.39 -9.24 2.31
C ILE A 12 0.65 -10.32 2.60
N ARG A 13 0.46 -11.14 3.65
CA ARG A 13 1.34 -12.31 3.90
C ARG A 13 1.43 -13.29 2.72
N HIS A 14 0.37 -13.41 1.92
CA HIS A 14 0.38 -14.28 0.73
C HIS A 14 1.18 -13.64 -0.42
N LEU A 15 1.15 -12.30 -0.55
CA LEU A 15 2.02 -11.58 -1.48
C LEU A 15 3.49 -11.72 -1.09
N LYS A 16 3.81 -11.58 0.20
CA LYS A 16 5.18 -11.78 0.72
C LYS A 16 5.68 -13.19 0.40
N LYS A 17 4.87 -14.23 0.67
CA LYS A 17 5.20 -15.62 0.30
C LYS A 17 5.41 -15.79 -1.21
N HIS A 18 4.57 -15.20 -2.03
CA HIS A 18 4.70 -15.26 -3.48
C HIS A 18 5.99 -14.58 -3.97
N LEU A 19 6.31 -13.40 -3.43
CA LEU A 19 7.56 -12.69 -3.73
C LEU A 19 8.79 -13.48 -3.28
N ALA A 20 8.78 -14.07 -2.08
CA ALA A 20 9.87 -14.91 -1.61
C ALA A 20 10.12 -16.10 -2.56
N ALA A 21 9.05 -16.77 -3.01
CA ALA A 21 9.15 -17.85 -3.98
C ALA A 21 9.73 -17.36 -5.34
N LEU A 22 9.27 -16.21 -5.83
CA LEU A 22 9.78 -15.61 -7.07
C LEU A 22 11.25 -15.21 -6.98
N LEU A 23 11.69 -14.76 -5.81
CA LEU A 23 13.05 -14.28 -5.54
C LEU A 23 13.97 -15.40 -5.03
N LYS A 24 13.47 -16.63 -4.90
CA LYS A 24 14.21 -17.80 -4.38
C LYS A 24 14.79 -17.55 -2.98
N LEU A 25 13.97 -16.97 -2.11
CA LEU A 25 14.32 -16.72 -0.70
C LEU A 25 13.73 -17.82 0.19
N ASP A 26 14.49 -18.24 1.20
CA ASP A 26 14.06 -19.28 2.15
C ASP A 26 12.96 -18.80 3.11
N LYS A 27 12.89 -17.49 3.35
CA LYS A 27 11.95 -16.84 4.27
C LYS A 27 11.38 -15.57 3.66
N TYR A 28 10.18 -15.19 4.12
CA TYR A 28 9.50 -13.97 3.70
C TYR A 28 9.40 -12.92 4.81
N ASP A 29 9.87 -13.22 6.02
CA ASP A 29 9.71 -12.38 7.22
C ASP A 29 10.38 -11.01 7.07
N ASN A 30 11.46 -10.94 6.28
CA ASN A 30 12.19 -9.71 5.98
C ASN A 30 11.61 -8.96 4.77
N ILE A 31 10.52 -9.43 4.16
CA ILE A 31 9.86 -8.72 3.06
C ILE A 31 8.81 -7.80 3.66
N TYR A 32 8.96 -6.51 3.41
CA TYR A 32 7.98 -5.49 3.78
C TYR A 32 7.25 -5.06 2.53
N ILE A 33 5.93 -4.90 2.62
CA ILE A 33 5.10 -4.39 1.52
C ILE A 33 4.62 -3.02 1.91
N VAL A 34 4.86 -2.05 1.04
CA VAL A 34 4.49 -0.66 1.25
C VAL A 34 3.40 -0.26 0.28
N LEU A 35 2.41 0.44 0.81
CA LEU A 35 1.39 1.17 0.07
C LEU A 35 1.92 2.59 -0.19
N PRO A 36 2.41 2.90 -1.39
CA PRO A 36 3.02 4.20 -1.68
C PRO A 36 1.97 5.31 -1.78
N VAL A 37 2.35 6.51 -1.35
CA VAL A 37 1.53 7.74 -1.41
C VAL A 37 1.01 8.06 -2.82
N VAL A 38 1.71 7.61 -3.87
CA VAL A 38 1.29 7.82 -5.27
C VAL A 38 -0.10 7.26 -5.55
N ASN A 39 -0.55 6.24 -4.81
CA ASN A 39 -1.91 5.71 -4.92
C ASN A 39 -2.98 6.76 -4.59
N TYR A 40 -2.72 7.69 -3.67
CA TYR A 40 -3.63 8.78 -3.35
C TYR A 40 -3.92 9.65 -4.59
N THR A 41 -2.88 9.98 -5.36
CA THR A 41 -3.05 10.72 -6.61
C THR A 41 -3.73 9.86 -7.68
N LEU A 42 -3.28 8.61 -7.86
CA LEU A 42 -3.85 7.68 -8.84
C LEU A 42 -5.31 7.31 -8.56
N SER A 43 -5.77 7.49 -7.32
CA SER A 43 -7.16 7.25 -6.94
C SER A 43 -8.10 8.41 -7.31
N GLY A 44 -7.58 9.57 -7.73
CA GLY A 44 -8.40 10.77 -7.93
C GLY A 44 -8.94 11.38 -6.63
N LEU A 45 -8.59 10.83 -5.46
CA LEU A 45 -8.91 11.44 -4.17
C LEU A 45 -8.24 12.81 -4.01
N SER A 46 -7.08 13.03 -4.64
CA SER A 46 -6.44 14.36 -4.66
C SER A 46 -7.27 15.42 -5.39
N GLU A 47 -8.00 15.03 -6.45
CA GLU A 47 -8.87 15.95 -7.22
C GLU A 47 -10.20 16.14 -6.49
N SER A 48 -10.75 15.06 -5.94
CA SER A 48 -11.96 15.10 -5.12
C SER A 48 -11.80 15.92 -3.83
N ALA A 49 -10.59 15.91 -3.24
CA ALA A 49 -10.27 16.74 -2.07
C ALA A 49 -10.18 18.24 -2.44
N LYS A 50 -9.55 18.58 -3.58
CA LYS A 50 -9.50 19.95 -4.10
C LYS A 50 -10.90 20.49 -4.43
N ALA A 51 -11.82 19.65 -4.88
CA ALA A 51 -13.20 20.04 -5.15
C ALA A 51 -14.05 20.26 -3.87
N ARG A 52 -13.58 19.81 -2.70
CA ARG A 52 -14.31 19.85 -1.41
C ARG A 52 -13.79 20.90 -0.42
N GLU A 53 -12.93 21.84 -0.85
CA GLU A 53 -12.43 22.94 -0.02
C GLU A 53 -13.54 23.84 0.57
N SER A 54 -14.82 23.64 0.25
CA SER A 54 -15.92 24.42 0.84
C SER A 54 -16.50 23.87 2.15
N THR A 55 -16.28 22.61 2.55
CA THR A 55 -16.91 22.11 3.79
C THR A 55 -16.30 20.78 4.28
N ASP A 56 -15.53 20.85 5.37
CA ASP A 56 -15.43 19.83 6.42
C ASP A 56 -15.07 18.38 6.02
N ALA A 57 -14.28 18.21 4.96
CA ALA A 57 -13.69 16.91 4.66
C ALA A 57 -12.38 16.75 5.43
N ALA A 58 -12.43 16.13 6.62
CA ALA A 58 -11.23 15.65 7.30
C ALA A 58 -10.39 14.81 6.31
N MET A 59 -9.34 15.42 5.75
CA MET A 59 -8.46 14.74 4.81
C MET A 59 -7.86 13.52 5.52
N ARG A 60 -7.96 12.34 4.92
CA ARG A 60 -7.31 11.10 5.38
C ARG A 60 -5.80 11.27 5.29
N GLN A 61 -5.22 11.93 6.30
CA GLN A 61 -3.79 12.25 6.37
C GLN A 61 -2.92 10.99 6.33
N ASP A 62 -3.45 9.86 6.79
CA ASP A 62 -2.82 8.55 6.68
C ASP A 62 -2.47 8.22 5.22
N LEU A 63 -3.32 8.56 4.24
CA LEU A 63 -3.06 8.28 2.82
C LEU A 63 -2.03 9.21 2.17
N LEU A 64 -1.56 10.23 2.88
CA LEU A 64 -0.58 11.21 2.38
C LEU A 64 0.87 10.80 2.61
N CYS A 65 1.11 9.59 3.09
CA CYS A 65 2.44 9.02 3.23
C CYS A 65 2.50 7.54 2.83
N ASP A 66 3.73 7.04 2.69
CA ASP A 66 3.98 5.62 2.47
C ASP A 66 3.63 4.84 3.74
N GLN A 67 2.80 3.81 3.60
CA GLN A 67 2.37 2.97 4.72
C GLN A 67 2.89 1.55 4.56
N GLU A 68 3.54 1.02 5.59
CA GLU A 68 3.83 -0.40 5.64
C GLU A 68 2.54 -1.19 5.93
N LEU A 69 2.33 -2.26 5.17
CA LEU A 69 1.10 -3.05 5.25
C LEU A 69 1.26 -4.27 6.14
N GLU A 70 0.29 -4.45 7.02
CA GLU A 70 0.22 -5.58 7.93
C GLU A 70 -0.15 -6.89 7.22
N ASP A 71 0.44 -7.99 7.71
CA ASP A 71 0.31 -9.33 7.12
C ASP A 71 -1.14 -9.83 7.01
N PHE A 72 -2.01 -9.37 7.92
CA PHE A 72 -3.40 -9.81 7.99
C PHE A 72 -4.33 -9.04 7.04
N MET A 73 -3.93 -7.86 6.56
CA MET A 73 -4.74 -7.02 5.68
C MET A 73 -4.98 -7.72 4.34
N THR A 74 -6.19 -7.59 3.81
CA THR A 74 -6.55 -8.05 2.47
C THR A 74 -6.43 -6.92 1.45
N LEU A 75 -6.27 -7.29 0.18
CA LEU A 75 -6.33 -6.31 -0.91
C LEU A 75 -7.67 -5.56 -0.94
N LYS A 76 -8.77 -6.24 -0.60
CA LYS A 76 -10.10 -5.63 -0.47
C LYS A 76 -10.11 -4.49 0.57
N ASP A 77 -9.51 -4.72 1.74
CA ASP A 77 -9.44 -3.71 2.79
C ASP A 77 -8.71 -2.45 2.29
N ILE A 78 -7.65 -2.63 1.49
CA ILE A 78 -6.89 -1.52 0.90
C ILE A 78 -7.73 -0.79 -0.15
N TYR A 79 -8.39 -1.51 -1.06
CA TYR A 79 -9.29 -0.90 -2.04
C TYR A 79 -10.38 -0.04 -1.36
N GLU A 80 -10.95 -0.53 -0.27
CA GLU A 80 -11.98 0.18 0.51
C GLU A 80 -11.44 1.46 1.16
N GLN A 81 -10.17 1.50 1.59
CA GLN A 81 -9.55 2.74 2.10
C GLN A 81 -9.55 3.87 1.06
N TYR A 82 -9.44 3.53 -0.22
CA TYR A 82 -9.45 4.50 -1.32
C TYR A 82 -10.86 4.73 -1.90
N GLY A 83 -11.90 4.03 -1.40
CA GLY A 83 -13.22 4.01 -2.02
C GLY A 83 -13.19 3.43 -3.44
N MET A 84 -12.21 2.58 -3.74
CA MET A 84 -11.95 2.04 -5.07
C MET A 84 -12.46 0.61 -5.23
N GLY A 85 -12.79 0.24 -6.46
CA GLY A 85 -13.11 -1.14 -6.84
C GLY A 85 -11.91 -1.89 -7.41
N THR A 86 -12.04 -3.20 -7.58
CA THR A 86 -10.97 -4.09 -8.12
C THR A 86 -10.63 -3.85 -9.60
N ALA A 87 -11.35 -2.95 -10.26
CA ALA A 87 -11.02 -2.48 -11.61
C ALA A 87 -9.89 -1.44 -11.60
N TRP A 88 -9.61 -0.80 -10.46
CA TRP A 88 -8.51 0.13 -10.31
C TRP A 88 -7.18 -0.60 -10.09
N GLU A 89 -6.10 -0.14 -10.72
CA GLU A 89 -4.78 -0.72 -10.54
C GLU A 89 -4.13 -0.20 -9.25
N LEU A 90 -4.16 -1.00 -8.20
CA LEU A 90 -3.43 -0.72 -6.96
C LEU A 90 -1.91 -0.90 -7.16
N ARG A 91 -1.12 0.10 -6.77
CA ARG A 91 0.35 0.01 -6.78
C ARG A 91 0.88 -0.39 -5.41
N LEU A 92 1.81 -1.33 -5.37
CA LEU A 92 2.52 -1.73 -4.15
C LEU A 92 4.04 -1.68 -4.39
N LEU A 93 4.79 -1.40 -3.33
CA LEU A 93 6.25 -1.48 -3.29
C LEU A 93 6.66 -2.57 -2.30
N TYR A 94 7.89 -3.07 -2.42
CA TYR A 94 8.47 -3.96 -1.41
C TYR A 94 9.93 -3.59 -1.15
N HIS A 95 10.41 -3.86 0.07
CA HIS A 95 11.81 -3.74 0.46
C HIS A 95 12.20 -4.81 1.49
N PHE A 96 13.50 -4.89 1.77
CA PHE A 96 14.08 -5.86 2.70
C PHE A 96 14.63 -5.25 4.00
N SER A 97 14.81 -3.93 4.02
CA SER A 97 15.28 -3.22 5.20
C SER A 97 14.16 -3.09 6.22
N GLN A 98 14.48 -3.32 7.50
CA GLN A 98 13.61 -2.99 8.62
C GLN A 98 13.61 -1.46 8.79
N SER A 99 12.91 -0.76 7.91
CA SER A 99 12.79 0.69 7.98
C SER A 99 11.80 1.07 9.05
N THR A 100 12.18 1.93 9.98
CA THR A 100 11.22 2.58 10.86
C THR A 100 10.55 3.69 10.05
N ILE A 101 9.32 3.46 9.59
CA ILE A 101 8.49 4.52 9.03
C ILE A 101 7.93 5.31 10.22
N VAL A 102 8.57 6.44 10.54
CA VAL A 102 8.06 7.40 11.52
C VAL A 102 7.50 8.58 10.73
N ASP A 103 6.22 8.89 10.91
CA ASP A 103 5.51 10.01 10.26
C ASP A 103 5.66 10.03 8.72
N GLY A 104 5.63 8.86 8.08
CA GLY A 104 5.67 8.77 6.62
C GLY A 104 7.05 8.97 5.99
N VAL A 105 8.11 9.04 6.79
CA VAL A 105 9.50 9.13 6.32
C VAL A 105 10.22 7.83 6.65
N VAL A 106 10.74 7.17 5.62
CA VAL A 106 11.64 6.01 5.77
C VAL A 106 12.93 6.49 6.41
N ARG A 107 13.16 6.16 7.70
CA ARG A 107 14.49 6.26 8.31
C ARG A 107 15.19 4.92 8.14
N LEU A 108 16.25 4.91 7.34
CA LEU A 108 17.22 3.82 7.33
C LEU A 108 18.06 3.98 8.60
N VAL A 109 17.86 3.10 9.58
CA VAL A 109 18.78 2.97 10.72
C VAL A 109 19.92 2.08 10.24
N GLY A 110 21.10 2.68 10.07
CA GLY A 110 22.36 1.99 9.79
C GLY A 110 23.10 1.63 11.06
#